data_AF-A0A1H3ELN6-F1
#
_entry.id   AF-A0A1H3ELN6-F1
#
_cell.length_a   1.000
_cell.length_b   1.000
_cell.length_c   1.000
_cell.angle_alpha   90.00
_cell.angle_beta   90.00
_cell.angle_gamma   90.00
#
_symmetry.space_group_name_H-M   'P 1'
#
loop_
_entity.id
_entity.type
_entity.pdbx_description
1 polymer ?
#
loop_
_entity_poly.entity_id
_entity_poly.type
_entity_poly.pdbx_seq_one_letter_code
_entity_poly.pdbx_strand_id
1 'polypeptide(L)' 'MARPLFPLTLTTEQRDLLETISRCREVPHSLIQRVRIVLSANARCNNKTISQDTGLCEDTVG' A
#
# COMPACT_ATOMS: atom_id res chain seq x y z
N MET A 1 9.82 14.00 11.02
CA MET A 1 9.32 14.98 10.02
C MET A 1 9.08 14.23 8.71
N ALA A 2 7.83 13.96 8.35
CA ALA A 2 7.49 13.14 7.19
C ALA A 2 7.62 13.96 5.91
N ARG A 3 8.52 13.55 5.02
CA ARG A 3 8.67 14.11 3.68
C ARG A 3 7.38 13.78 2.93
N PRO A 4 6.66 14.77 2.34
CA PRO A 4 5.54 14.45 1.46
C PRO A 4 6.12 13.71 0.25
N LEU A 5 6.03 12.39 0.28
CA LEU A 5 6.32 11.57 -0.89
C LEU A 5 5.30 11.96 -1.95
N PHE A 6 5.81 12.29 -3.14
CA PHE A 6 5.00 12.55 -4.31
C PHE A 6 3.89 11.49 -4.42
N PRO A 7 2.66 11.89 -4.80
CA PRO A 7 1.55 10.94 -4.93
C PRO A 7 2.00 9.79 -5.83
N LEU A 8 2.12 8.61 -5.23
CA LEU A 8 2.55 7.41 -5.93
C LEU A 8 1.56 7.22 -7.09
N THR A 9 2.08 7.26 -8.32
CA THR A 9 1.25 7.08 -9.51
C THR A 9 1.65 5.77 -10.14
N LEU A 10 0.81 4.77 -9.98
CA LEU A 10 0.97 3.44 -10.56
C LEU A 10 0.34 3.41 -11.95
N THR A 11 1.00 2.77 -12.89
CA THR A 11 0.39 2.43 -14.19
C THR A 11 -0.70 1.37 -14.00
N THR A 12 -1.61 1.24 -14.97
CA THR A 12 -2.67 0.22 -14.93
C THR A 12 -2.11 -1.19 -14.78
N GLU A 13 -1.02 -1.51 -15.48
CA GLU A 13 -0.32 -2.80 -15.39
C GLU A 13 0.24 -3.06 -13.99
N GLN A 14 0.86 -2.05 -13.36
CA GLN A 14 1.39 -2.15 -12.00
C GLN A 14 0.28 -2.37 -10.98
N ARG A 15 -0.86 -1.69 -11.14
CA ARG A 15 -2.03 -1.89 -10.28
C ARG A 15 -2.59 -3.30 -10.39
N ASP A 16 -2.75 -3.80 -11.60
CA ASP A 16 -3.28 -5.15 -11.85
C ASP A 16 -2.38 -6.25 -11.25
N LEU A 17 -1.06 -6.09 -11.40
CA LEU A 17 -0.07 -6.99 -10.79
C LEU A 17 -0.15 -6.96 -9.27
N LEU A 18 -0.23 -5.76 -8.66
CA LEU A 18 -0.37 -5.61 -7.21
C LEU A 18 -1.71 -6.17 -6.71
N GLU A 19 -2.81 -5.96 -7.42
CA GLU A 19 -4.10 -6.55 -7.07
C GLU A 19 -4.06 -8.08 -7.13
N THR A 20 -3.41 -8.65 -8.13
CA THR A 20 -3.19 -10.09 -8.26
C THR A 20 -2.42 -10.64 -7.07
N ILE A 21 -1.31 -9.99 -6.69
CA ILE A 21 -0.51 -10.37 -5.53
C ILE A 21 -1.33 -10.27 -4.23
N SER A 22 -2.17 -9.23 -4.10
CA SER A 22 -2.99 -9.03 -2.89
C SER A 22 -4.01 -10.16 -2.64
N ARG A 23 -4.39 -10.88 -3.70
CA ARG A 23 -5.36 -12.00 -3.65
C ARG A 23 -4.69 -13.37 -3.61
N CYS A 24 -3.37 -13.42 -3.86
CA CYS A 24 -2.63 -14.67 -3.89
C CYS A 24 -2.42 -15.21 -2.46
N ARG A 25 -2.89 -16.43 -2.20
CA ARG A 25 -2.81 -17.07 -0.87
C ARG A 25 -1.44 -17.69 -0.58
N GLU A 26 -0.61 -17.87 -1.60
CA GLU A 26 0.75 -18.44 -1.47
C GLU A 26 1.80 -17.37 -1.11
N VAL A 27 1.40 -16.10 -1.09
CA VAL A 27 2.28 -14.97 -0.81
C VAL A 27 2.36 -14.69 0.69
N PRO A 28 3.55 -14.37 1.23
CA PRO A 28 3.69 -13.99 2.63
C PRO A 28 2.78 -12.82 3.02
N HIS A 29 2.18 -12.90 4.20
CA HIS A 29 1.26 -11.87 4.70
C HIS A 29 1.89 -10.47 4.74
N SER A 30 3.18 -10.38 5.08
CA SER A 30 3.94 -9.13 5.08
C SER A 30 4.01 -8.47 3.70
N LEU A 31 4.05 -9.26 2.62
CA LEU A 31 4.07 -8.76 1.26
C LEU A 31 2.67 -8.28 0.85
N ILE A 32 1.62 -9.03 1.22
CA ILE A 32 0.22 -8.61 1.00
C ILE A 32 -0.07 -7.27 1.71
N GLN A 33 0.42 -7.11 2.95
CA GLN A 33 0.28 -5.85 3.70
C GLN A 33 0.94 -4.67 2.98
N ARG A 34 2.18 -4.84 2.48
CA ARG A 34 2.88 -3.81 1.71
C ARG A 34 2.17 -3.47 0.41
N VAL A 35 1.65 -4.47 -0.29
CA VAL A 35 0.87 -4.28 -1.52
C VAL A 35 -0.38 -3.44 -1.24
N ARG A 36 -1.09 -3.69 -0.14
CA ARG A 36 -2.24 -2.88 0.28
C ARG A 36 -1.84 -1.43 0.59
N ILE A 37 -0.74 -1.22 1.31
CA ILE A 37 -0.19 0.12 1.56
C ILE A 37 0.06 0.87 0.25
N VAL A 38 0.72 0.21 -0.71
CA VAL A 38 1.08 0.78 -2.01
C VAL A 38 -0.16 1.12 -2.85
N LEU A 39 -1.18 0.24 -2.87
CA LEU A 39 -2.44 0.49 -3.55
C LEU A 39 -3.21 1.67 -2.93
N SER A 40 -3.27 1.76 -1.60
CA SER A 40 -3.92 2.87 -0.89
C SER A 40 -3.15 4.19 -1.03
N ALA A 41 -1.82 4.15 -1.03
CA ALA A 41 -0.99 5.33 -1.30
C ALA A 41 -1.22 5.87 -2.72
N ASN A 42 -1.38 4.97 -3.71
CA ASN A 42 -1.75 5.35 -5.06
C ASN A 42 -3.16 5.96 -5.17
N ALA A 43 -4.07 5.59 -4.26
CA ALA A 43 -5.38 6.23 -4.13
C ALA A 43 -5.33 7.62 -3.45
N ARG A 44 -4.13 8.16 -3.19
CA ARG A 44 -3.88 9.41 -2.44
C ARG A 44 -4.38 9.39 -0.99
N CYS A 45 -4.55 8.21 -0.40
CA CYS A 45 -4.78 8.09 1.03
C CYS A 45 -3.52 8.57 1.78
N ASN A 46 -3.71 9.29 2.88
CA ASN A 46 -2.59 9.68 3.75
C ASN A 46 -2.15 8.48 4.62
N ASN A 47 -0.94 8.53 5.17
CA ASN A 47 -0.37 7.42 5.95
C ASN A 47 -1.25 7.03 7.14
N LYS A 48 -1.98 7.98 7.73
CA LYS A 48 -2.90 7.76 8.85
C LYS A 48 -4.15 6.97 8.43
N THR A 49 -4.71 7.25 7.26
CA THR A 49 -5.84 6.48 6.72
C THR A 49 -5.38 5.08 6.34
N ILE A 50 -4.19 4.96 5.73
CA ILE A 50 -3.62 3.66 5.38
C ILE A 50 -3.33 2.81 6.62
N SER A 51 -2.78 3.43 7.68
CA SER A 51 -2.49 2.73 8.94
C SER A 51 -3.77 2.20 9.59
N GLN A 52 -4.85 2.98 9.58
CA GLN A 52 -6.18 2.57 10.05
C GLN A 52 -6.76 1.41 9.21
N ASP A 53 -6.71 1.50 7.89
CA ASP A 53 -7.23 0.47 6.98
C ASP A 53 -6.45 -0.85 7.05
N THR A 54 -5.14 -0.76 7.28
CA THR A 54 -4.25 -1.94 7.31
C THR A 54 -4.03 -2.49 8.72
N GLY A 55 -4.43 -1.76 9.76
CA GLY A 55 -4.15 -2.08 11.17
C GLY A 55 -2.67 -1.97 11.53
N LEU A 56 -1.86 -1.29 10.71
CA LEU A 56 -0.42 -1.13 10.90
C LEU A 56 -0.12 0.19 11.64
N CYS A 57 1.06 0.31 12.23
CA CYS A 57 1.52 1.58 12.79
C CYS A 57 1.88 2.56 11.68
N GLU A 58 1.70 3.87 11.91
CA GLU A 58 2.04 4.91 10.93
C GLU A 58 3.52 4.85 10.51
N ASP A 59 4.43 4.55 11.46
CA ASP A 59 5.87 4.30 11.19
C ASP A 59 6.14 3.07 10.31
N THR A 60 5.20 2.13 10.20
CA THR A 60 5.32 0.96 9.32
C THR A 60 4.86 1.27 7.89
N VAL A 61 4.05 2.32 7.72
CA VAL A 61 3.53 2.79 6.43
C VAL A 61 4.48 3.80 5.78
N GLY A 62 5.11 4.66 6.59
CA GLY A 62 5.93 5.81 6.17
C GLY A 62 7.43 5.57 6.17
#